data_AF-A0A9K3H6D5-F1
#
_entry.id   AF-A0A9K3H6D5-F1
#
_cell.length_a   1.000
_cell.length_b   1.000
_cell.length_c   1.000
_cell.angle_alpha   90.00
_cell.angle_beta   90.00
_cell.angle_gamma   90.00
#
_symmetry.space_group_name_H-M   'P 1'
#
loop_
_entity.id
_entity.type
_entity.pdbx_description
1 polymer ?
#
loop_
_entity_poly.entity_id
_entity_poly.type
_entity_poly.pdbx_seq_one_letter_code
_entity_poly.pdbx_strand_id
1 'polypeptide(L)'
;MKDIIKMLMDLGPSVYQQVFEQPFLDASATFYRGESQRLIECCCNCGEYLKKTEKCLNEEIDRVVCYLDAKSEVKVTNVVEKEMIESQMNCLVHMENSGLVDMVIEDKYDDLAWIYNFFRRLPNGLSVIRDAMTSHIRETGKQLVIDPEQVKDPVEFVQRLLEEKINMIKSSILRLTTIRRFKTL
;
A
#
# COMPACT_ATOMS: atom_id res chain seq x y z
N MET A 1 13.49 -21.92 20.56
CA MET A 1 12.32 -21.02 20.52
C MET A 1 11.02 -21.82 20.42
N LYS A 2 10.85 -22.70 19.41
CA LYS A 2 9.69 -23.61 19.29
C LYS A 2 9.32 -24.36 20.57
N ASP A 3 10.30 -24.90 21.29
CA ASP A 3 10.05 -25.67 22.53
C ASP A 3 9.45 -24.81 23.65
N ILE A 4 9.87 -23.53 23.75
CA ILE A 4 9.35 -22.58 24.74
C ILE A 4 7.91 -22.20 24.38
N ILE A 5 7.65 -21.94 23.09
CA ILE A 5 6.31 -21.60 22.62
C ILE A 5 5.36 -22.77 22.82
N LYS A 6 5.80 -24.00 22.53
CA LYS A 6 5.04 -25.21 22.81
C LYS A 6 4.75 -25.36 24.30
N MET A 7 5.74 -25.19 25.16
CA MET A 7 5.55 -25.21 26.61
C MET A 7 4.52 -24.16 27.08
N LEU A 8 4.59 -22.93 26.57
CA LEU A 8 3.62 -21.88 26.91
C LEU A 8 2.20 -22.22 26.45
N MET A 9 2.05 -22.83 25.27
CA MET A 9 0.78 -23.31 24.76
C MET A 9 0.23 -24.48 25.58
N ASP A 10 1.10 -25.40 26.01
CA ASP A 10 0.75 -26.55 26.87
C ASP A 10 0.28 -26.10 28.27
N LEU A 11 0.85 -25.01 28.80
CA LEU A 11 0.40 -24.37 30.05
C LEU A 11 -0.95 -23.65 29.91
N GLY A 12 -1.34 -23.32 28.67
CA GLY A 12 -2.66 -22.78 28.34
C GLY A 12 -2.60 -21.64 27.32
N PRO A 13 -3.58 -21.51 26.41
CA PRO A 13 -3.59 -20.46 25.39
C PRO A 13 -3.54 -19.04 25.97
N SER A 14 -4.17 -18.80 27.13
CA SER A 14 -4.13 -17.50 27.80
C SER A 14 -2.73 -17.14 28.32
N VAL A 15 -1.95 -18.13 28.76
CA VAL A 15 -0.57 -17.94 29.23
C VAL A 15 0.33 -17.54 28.06
N TYR A 16 0.25 -18.26 26.93
CA TYR A 16 0.95 -17.87 25.71
C TYR A 16 0.61 -16.45 25.28
N GLN A 17 -0.68 -16.10 25.26
CA GLN A 17 -1.13 -14.78 24.82
C GLN A 17 -0.58 -13.64 25.69
N GLN A 18 -0.66 -13.80 27.01
CA GLN A 18 -0.27 -12.74 27.96
C GLN A 18 1.25 -12.63 28.13
N VAL A 19 1.95 -13.77 28.17
CA VAL A 19 3.39 -13.80 28.50
C VAL A 19 4.24 -13.55 27.25
N PHE A 20 3.78 -13.98 26.07
CA PHE A 20 4.57 -13.90 24.84
C PHE A 20 3.88 -13.10 23.75
N GLU A 21 2.68 -13.48 23.33
CA GLU A 21 2.08 -12.95 22.09
C GLU A 21 1.85 -11.43 22.16
N GLN A 22 1.23 -10.94 23.25
CA GLN A 22 0.96 -9.51 23.38
C GLN A 22 2.25 -8.66 23.46
N PRO A 23 3.23 -8.98 24.34
CA PRO A 23 4.52 -8.28 24.34
C PRO A 23 5.24 -8.34 22.99
N PHE A 24 5.16 -9.46 22.29
CA PHE A 24 5.75 -9.63 20.96
C PHE A 24 5.07 -8.72 19.92
N LEU A 25 3.74 -8.64 19.92
CA LEU A 25 2.99 -7.76 19.01
C LEU A 25 3.29 -6.29 19.30
N ASP A 26 3.40 -5.88 20.57
CA ASP A 26 3.71 -4.51 20.98
C ASP A 26 5.14 -4.11 20.57
N ALA A 27 6.10 -5.02 20.76
CA ALA A 27 7.48 -4.84 20.30
C ALA A 27 7.56 -4.76 18.77
N SER A 28 6.82 -5.63 18.07
CA SER A 28 6.74 -5.63 16.60
C SER A 28 6.13 -4.35 16.07
N ALA A 29 5.07 -3.83 16.70
CA ALA A 29 4.46 -2.57 16.31
C ALA A 29 5.44 -1.40 16.43
N THR A 30 6.19 -1.35 17.54
CA THR A 30 7.23 -0.33 17.75
C THR A 30 8.35 -0.43 16.72
N PHE A 31 8.79 -1.66 16.43
CA PHE A 31 9.83 -1.92 15.42
C PHE A 31 9.38 -1.48 14.03
N TYR A 32 8.21 -1.94 13.57
CA TYR A 32 7.72 -1.66 12.22
C TYR A 32 7.34 -0.19 12.02
N ARG A 33 6.94 0.52 13.07
CA ARG A 33 6.77 1.97 13.02
C ARG A 33 8.09 2.69 12.73
N GLY A 34 9.15 2.34 13.45
CA GLY A 34 10.48 2.92 13.23
C GLY A 34 11.06 2.54 11.87
N GLU A 35 10.89 1.28 11.47
CA GLU A 35 11.34 0.78 10.17
C GLU A 35 10.61 1.46 9.02
N SER A 36 9.30 1.66 9.14
CA SER A 36 8.48 2.38 8.16
C SER A 36 9.00 3.81 7.93
N GLN A 37 9.23 4.57 9.02
CA GLN A 37 9.78 5.92 8.94
C GLN A 37 11.16 5.93 8.27
N ARG A 38 12.04 5.03 8.71
CA ARG A 38 13.39 4.88 8.14
C ARG A 38 13.34 4.58 6.64
N LEU A 39 12.43 3.71 6.20
CA LEU A 39 12.30 3.34 4.79
C LEU A 39 11.75 4.49 3.95
N ILE A 40 10.81 5.28 4.47
CA ILE A 40 10.32 6.49 3.79
C ILE A 40 11.46 7.48 3.58
N GLU A 41 12.25 7.74 4.62
CA GLU A 41 13.39 8.67 4.57
C GLU A 41 14.52 8.18 3.66
N CYS A 42 14.79 6.86 3.62
CA CYS A 42 15.92 6.31 2.87
C CYS A 42 15.61 5.96 1.41
N CYS A 43 14.39 5.52 1.07
CA CYS A 43 14.11 5.00 -0.26
C CYS A 43 13.66 6.08 -1.25
N CYS A 44 13.03 7.16 -0.78
CA CYS A 44 12.45 8.23 -1.61
C CYS A 44 11.61 7.74 -2.81
N ASN A 45 11.13 6.49 -2.76
CA ASN A 45 10.42 5.82 -3.85
C ASN A 45 9.35 4.89 -3.28
N CYS A 46 8.09 5.14 -3.65
CA CYS A 46 6.95 4.37 -3.15
C CYS A 46 6.99 2.91 -3.61
N GLY A 47 7.36 2.63 -4.86
CA GLY A 47 7.44 1.26 -5.38
C GLY A 47 8.47 0.40 -4.64
N GLU A 48 9.65 0.96 -4.34
CA GLU A 48 10.66 0.27 -3.51
C GLU A 48 10.21 0.07 -2.07
N TYR A 49 9.49 1.05 -1.50
CA TYR A 49 8.91 0.92 -0.17
C TYR A 49 7.94 -0.27 -0.11
N LEU A 50 7.00 -0.35 -1.06
CA LEU A 50 6.02 -1.43 -1.13
C LEU A 50 6.71 -2.80 -1.30
N LYS A 51 7.78 -2.87 -2.12
CA LYS A 51 8.71 -4.02 -2.25
C LYS A 51 9.27 -4.51 -0.94
N LYS A 52 9.76 -3.59 -0.12
CA LYS A 52 10.30 -3.92 1.19
C LYS A 52 9.18 -4.35 2.15
N THR A 53 8.02 -3.70 2.12
CA THR A 53 6.89 -4.10 2.98
C THR A 53 6.36 -5.50 2.66
N GLU A 54 6.24 -5.87 1.38
CA GLU A 54 5.85 -7.24 1.00
C GLU A 54 6.87 -8.27 1.50
N LYS A 55 8.15 -7.98 1.35
CA LYS A 55 9.22 -8.83 1.88
C LYS A 55 9.12 -9.00 3.40
N CYS A 56 8.91 -7.91 4.14
CA CYS A 56 8.74 -7.97 5.59
C CYS A 56 7.53 -8.82 6.02
N LEU A 57 6.42 -8.74 5.27
CA LEU A 57 5.24 -9.57 5.53
C LEU A 57 5.55 -11.06 5.33
N ASN A 58 6.23 -11.42 4.24
CA ASN A 58 6.62 -12.81 3.98
C ASN A 58 7.57 -13.34 5.06
N GLU A 59 8.54 -12.53 5.50
CA GLU A 59 9.45 -12.89 6.59
C GLU A 59 8.72 -13.11 7.93
N GLU A 60 7.65 -12.36 8.21
CA GLU A 60 6.81 -12.59 9.40
C GLU A 60 5.96 -13.84 9.27
N ILE A 61 5.39 -14.12 8.10
CA ILE A 61 4.65 -15.36 7.85
C ILE A 61 5.57 -16.57 8.05
N ASP A 62 6.77 -16.54 7.48
CA ASP A 62 7.77 -17.60 7.66
C ASP A 62 8.18 -17.76 9.13
N ARG A 63 8.30 -16.64 9.86
CA ARG A 63 8.59 -16.66 11.31
C ARG A 63 7.47 -17.31 12.10
N VAL A 64 6.22 -17.03 11.77
CA VAL A 64 5.08 -17.66 12.43
C VAL A 64 5.08 -19.16 12.19
N VAL A 65 5.21 -19.60 10.94
CA VAL A 65 5.30 -21.02 10.56
C VAL A 65 6.48 -21.72 11.27
N CYS A 66 7.61 -21.02 11.40
CA CYS A 66 8.81 -21.59 11.98
C CYS A 66 8.81 -21.60 13.52
N TYR A 67 8.11 -20.69 14.20
CA TYR A 67 8.32 -20.47 15.63
C TYR A 67 7.06 -20.26 16.48
N LEU A 68 5.94 -19.80 15.92
CA LEU A 68 4.78 -19.32 16.68
C LEU A 68 3.54 -20.22 16.52
N ASP A 69 2.49 -19.91 17.28
CA ASP A 69 1.17 -20.51 17.04
C ASP A 69 0.55 -19.93 15.76
N ALA A 70 -0.13 -20.78 14.98
CA ALA A 70 -0.73 -20.36 13.70
C ALA A 70 -1.78 -19.24 13.87
N LYS A 71 -2.42 -19.11 15.04
CA LYS A 71 -3.38 -18.03 15.31
C LYS A 71 -2.70 -16.66 15.45
N SER A 72 -1.39 -16.63 15.66
CA SER A 72 -0.62 -15.40 15.72
C SER A 72 -0.38 -14.79 14.33
N GLU A 73 -0.48 -15.57 13.24
CA GLU A 73 -0.22 -15.11 11.87
C GLU A 73 -1.02 -13.85 11.53
N VAL A 74 -2.35 -13.96 11.63
CA VAL A 74 -3.26 -12.85 11.33
C VAL A 74 -2.97 -11.62 12.21
N LYS A 75 -2.59 -11.82 13.47
CA LYS A 75 -2.32 -10.71 14.39
C LYS A 75 -1.05 -9.96 14.03
N VAL A 76 0.02 -10.70 13.69
CA VAL A 76 1.30 -10.12 13.28
C VAL A 76 1.16 -9.42 11.94
N THR A 77 0.51 -10.06 10.96
CA THR A 77 0.22 -9.46 9.66
C THR A 77 -0.52 -8.14 9.81
N ASN A 78 -1.56 -8.09 10.67
CA ASN A 78 -2.29 -6.84 10.93
C ASN A 78 -1.41 -5.75 11.54
N VAL A 79 -0.48 -6.10 12.44
CA VAL A 79 0.46 -5.13 13.02
C VAL A 79 1.38 -4.55 11.93
N VAL A 80 1.93 -5.39 11.07
CA VAL A 80 2.80 -4.95 9.96
C VAL A 80 2.02 -4.07 8.99
N GLU A 81 0.84 -4.50 8.54
CA GLU A 81 -0.01 -3.74 7.62
C GLU A 81 -0.42 -2.39 8.22
N LYS A 82 -0.75 -2.34 9.50
CA LYS A 82 -1.11 -1.11 10.21
C LYS A 82 0.05 -0.11 10.30
N GLU A 83 1.20 -0.57 10.75
CA GLU A 83 2.32 0.35 11.02
C GLU A 83 3.06 0.72 9.73
N MET A 84 3.19 -0.19 8.76
CA MET A 84 3.90 0.06 7.50
C MET A 84 3.01 0.63 6.38
N ILE A 85 1.73 0.29 6.30
CA ILE A 85 0.87 0.76 5.21
C ILE A 85 -0.18 1.75 5.74
N GLU A 86 -1.04 1.33 6.67
CA GLU A 86 -2.20 2.11 7.11
C GLU A 86 -1.78 3.50 7.63
N SER A 87 -0.76 3.53 8.48
CA SER A 87 -0.25 4.76 9.08
C SER A 87 0.44 5.69 8.08
N GLN A 88 0.89 5.17 6.93
CA GLN A 88 1.63 5.90 5.91
C GLN A 88 0.85 6.10 4.61
N MET A 89 -0.44 5.74 4.55
CA MET A 89 -1.22 5.75 3.30
C MET A 89 -1.15 7.09 2.56
N ASN A 90 -1.37 8.20 3.27
CA ASN A 90 -1.32 9.55 2.69
C ASN A 90 0.09 9.91 2.22
N CYS A 91 1.12 9.53 2.97
CA CYS A 91 2.51 9.78 2.60
C CYS A 91 2.89 9.02 1.32
N LEU A 92 2.48 7.76 1.21
CA LEU A 92 2.78 6.91 0.05
C LEU A 92 2.08 7.40 -1.22
N VAL A 93 0.80 7.78 -1.17
CA VAL A 93 0.09 8.25 -2.37
C VAL A 93 0.54 9.63 -2.84
N HIS A 94 1.04 10.47 -1.93
CA HIS A 94 1.52 11.82 -2.22
C HIS A 94 3.06 11.93 -2.19
N MET A 95 3.77 10.80 -2.26
CA MET A 95 5.23 10.79 -2.26
C MET A 95 5.74 11.51 -3.51
N GLU A 96 6.75 12.36 -3.34
CA GLU A 96 7.29 13.15 -4.45
C GLU A 96 7.92 12.24 -5.52
N ASN A 97 7.58 12.47 -6.79
CA ASN A 97 8.12 11.77 -7.98
C ASN A 97 7.93 10.24 -8.00
N SER A 98 7.12 9.69 -7.11
CA SER A 98 6.86 8.26 -7.03
C SER A 98 5.50 7.90 -6.44
N GLY A 99 4.66 8.90 -6.16
CA GLY A 99 3.34 8.72 -5.60
C GLY A 99 2.38 8.10 -6.60
N LEU A 100 1.11 7.96 -6.19
CA LEU A 100 0.08 7.30 -6.99
C LEU A 100 -0.09 7.94 -8.37
N VAL A 101 -0.06 9.27 -8.43
CA VAL A 101 -0.23 10.03 -9.68
C VAL A 101 0.95 9.80 -10.62
N ASP A 102 2.17 9.89 -10.10
CA ASP A 102 3.40 9.66 -10.88
C ASP A 102 3.41 8.25 -11.46
N MET A 103 3.00 7.24 -10.67
CA MET A 103 2.88 5.87 -11.15
C MET A 103 1.87 5.72 -12.30
N VAL A 104 0.79 6.51 -12.32
CA VAL A 104 -0.19 6.52 -13.42
C VAL A 104 0.38 7.20 -14.66
N ILE A 105 1.04 8.35 -14.49
CA ILE A 105 1.62 9.13 -15.60
C ILE A 105 2.75 8.35 -16.28
N GLU A 106 3.60 7.67 -15.48
CA GLU A 106 4.74 6.91 -15.97
C GLU A 106 4.40 5.46 -16.35
N ASP A 107 3.12 5.09 -16.38
CA ASP A 107 2.65 3.74 -16.73
C ASP A 107 3.34 2.63 -15.87
N LYS A 108 3.62 2.88 -14.59
CA LYS A 108 4.24 1.93 -13.63
C LYS A 108 3.23 0.90 -13.09
N TYR A 109 2.75 0.03 -13.98
CA TYR A 109 1.65 -0.90 -13.68
C TYR A 109 1.91 -1.88 -12.53
N ASP A 110 3.15 -2.33 -12.34
CA ASP A 110 3.48 -3.25 -11.25
C ASP A 110 3.35 -2.55 -9.89
N ASP A 111 3.91 -1.34 -9.75
CA ASP A 111 3.81 -0.56 -8.51
C ASP A 111 2.34 -0.15 -8.23
N LEU A 112 1.56 0.14 -9.29
CA LEU A 112 0.11 0.37 -9.17
C LEU A 112 -0.66 -0.87 -8.70
N ALA A 113 -0.28 -2.07 -9.15
CA ALA A 113 -0.90 -3.29 -8.67
C ALA A 113 -0.62 -3.51 -7.19
N TRP A 114 0.60 -3.21 -6.75
CA TRP A 114 1.02 -3.33 -5.36
C TRP A 114 0.25 -2.37 -4.46
N ILE A 115 0.24 -1.07 -4.80
CA ILE A 115 -0.46 -0.06 -3.98
C ILE A 115 -1.95 -0.40 -3.86
N TYR A 116 -2.58 -0.86 -4.94
CA TYR A 116 -3.97 -1.30 -4.91
C TYR A 116 -4.18 -2.53 -4.01
N ASN A 117 -3.32 -3.54 -4.12
CA ASN A 117 -3.43 -4.78 -3.34
C ASN A 117 -3.22 -4.56 -1.84
N PHE A 118 -2.36 -3.62 -1.45
CA PHE A 118 -2.23 -3.19 -0.06
C PHE A 118 -3.45 -2.39 0.40
N PHE A 119 -3.83 -1.35 -0.33
CA PHE A 119 -4.87 -0.42 0.10
C PHE A 119 -6.28 -1.02 0.07
N ARG A 120 -6.55 -2.04 -0.77
CA ARG A 120 -7.86 -2.72 -0.79
C ARG A 120 -8.16 -3.51 0.48
N ARG A 121 -7.12 -3.94 1.20
CA ARG A 121 -7.25 -4.74 2.44
C ARG A 121 -7.49 -3.87 3.67
N LEU A 122 -7.12 -2.60 3.58
CA LEU A 122 -7.17 -1.66 4.69
C LEU A 122 -8.47 -0.88 4.75
N PRO A 123 -8.92 -0.51 5.95
CA PRO A 123 -10.03 0.42 6.10
C PRO A 123 -9.67 1.75 5.44
N ASN A 124 -10.60 2.31 4.65
CA ASN A 124 -10.45 3.57 3.92
C ASN A 124 -9.34 3.61 2.84
N GLY A 125 -8.55 2.57 2.62
CA GLY A 125 -7.44 2.62 1.66
C GLY A 125 -7.91 2.93 0.23
N LEU A 126 -9.00 2.31 -0.24
CA LEU A 126 -9.58 2.66 -1.55
C LEU A 126 -10.15 4.08 -1.61
N SER A 127 -10.57 4.66 -0.48
CA SER A 127 -10.97 6.07 -0.41
C SER A 127 -9.76 6.96 -0.66
N VAL A 128 -8.63 6.69 -0.01
CA VAL A 128 -7.38 7.46 -0.19
C VAL A 128 -6.95 7.47 -1.66
N ILE A 129 -6.96 6.30 -2.32
CA ILE A 129 -6.66 6.19 -3.76
C ILE A 129 -7.63 7.04 -4.59
N ARG A 130 -8.95 6.91 -4.33
CA ARG A 130 -9.98 7.67 -5.05
C ARG A 130 -9.78 9.17 -4.87
N ASP A 131 -9.51 9.62 -3.65
CA ASP A 131 -9.42 11.03 -3.30
C ASP A 131 -8.17 11.66 -3.90
N ALA A 132 -7.02 10.97 -3.87
CA ALA A 132 -5.80 11.38 -4.55
C ALA A 132 -5.99 11.53 -6.08
N MET A 133 -6.61 10.52 -6.73
CA MET A 133 -6.91 10.59 -8.16
C MET A 133 -7.91 11.70 -8.49
N THR A 134 -8.96 11.85 -7.69
CA THR A 134 -9.98 12.90 -7.89
C THR A 134 -9.37 14.29 -7.76
N SER A 135 -8.48 14.48 -6.79
CA SER A 135 -7.75 15.74 -6.60
C SER A 135 -6.89 16.07 -7.82
N HIS A 136 -6.11 15.10 -8.30
CA HIS A 136 -5.28 15.28 -9.49
C HIS A 136 -6.11 15.64 -10.73
N ILE A 137 -7.18 14.90 -11.02
CA ILE A 137 -8.05 15.18 -12.18
C ILE A 137 -8.65 16.59 -12.09
N ARG A 138 -9.10 16.99 -10.90
CA ARG A 138 -9.67 18.33 -10.70
C ARG A 138 -8.62 19.42 -10.93
N GLU A 139 -7.40 19.21 -10.47
CA GLU A 139 -6.32 20.19 -10.64
C GLU A 139 -5.89 20.27 -12.10
N THR A 140 -5.60 19.14 -12.75
CA THR A 140 -5.25 19.10 -14.17
C THR A 140 -6.35 19.71 -15.04
N GLY A 141 -7.62 19.37 -14.76
CA GLY A 141 -8.76 19.93 -15.48
C GLY A 141 -8.93 21.45 -15.28
N LYS A 142 -8.63 21.98 -14.09
CA LYS A 142 -8.62 23.43 -13.85
C LYS A 142 -7.52 24.12 -14.64
N GLN A 143 -6.29 23.57 -14.61
CA GLN A 143 -5.15 24.15 -15.34
C GLN A 143 -5.44 24.22 -16.85
N LEU A 144 -6.05 23.16 -17.41
CA LEU A 144 -6.40 23.10 -18.83
C LEU A 144 -7.43 24.17 -19.25
N VAL A 145 -8.36 24.53 -18.37
CA VAL A 145 -9.46 25.48 -18.68
C VAL A 145 -9.09 26.93 -18.36
N ILE A 146 -8.20 27.15 -17.39
CA ILE A 146 -7.81 28.49 -16.94
C ILE A 146 -6.73 29.09 -17.84
N ASP A 147 -5.82 28.28 -18.38
CA ASP A 147 -4.71 28.76 -19.21
C ASP A 147 -5.21 29.24 -20.59
N PRO A 148 -5.20 30.55 -20.87
CA PRO A 148 -5.71 31.09 -22.12
C PRO A 148 -4.91 30.61 -23.34
N GLU A 149 -3.67 30.18 -23.16
CA GLU A 149 -2.85 29.62 -24.24
C GLU A 149 -3.31 28.20 -24.63
N GLN A 150 -3.81 27.42 -23.68
CA GLN A 150 -4.28 26.05 -23.92
C GLN A 150 -5.67 25.97 -24.52
N VAL A 151 -6.44 27.05 -24.46
CA VAL A 151 -7.80 27.15 -25.01
C VAL A 151 -7.80 27.79 -26.42
N LYS A 152 -6.65 28.29 -26.90
CA LYS A 152 -6.53 28.97 -28.21
C LYS A 152 -6.84 28.05 -29.40
N ASP A 153 -6.41 26.80 -29.35
CA ASP A 153 -6.70 25.80 -30.38
C ASP A 153 -7.77 24.81 -29.87
N PRO A 154 -9.02 24.88 -30.38
CA PRO A 154 -10.08 23.98 -29.97
C PRO A 154 -9.78 22.49 -30.24
N VAL A 155 -9.01 22.16 -31.28
CA VAL A 155 -8.66 20.78 -31.63
C VAL A 155 -7.63 20.25 -30.64
N GLU A 156 -6.59 21.03 -30.37
CA GLU A 156 -5.56 20.68 -29.41
C GLU A 156 -6.12 20.56 -27.98
N PHE A 157 -7.00 21.49 -27.60
CA PHE A 157 -7.72 21.44 -26.33
C PHE A 157 -8.52 20.15 -26.16
N VAL A 158 -9.33 19.77 -27.17
CA VAL A 158 -10.12 18.53 -27.14
C VAL A 158 -9.20 17.30 -27.11
N GLN A 159 -8.09 17.33 -27.82
CA GLN A 159 -7.14 16.23 -27.84
C GLN A 159 -6.49 15.99 -26.47
N ARG A 160 -6.02 17.05 -25.80
CA ARG A 160 -5.49 16.96 -24.43
C ARG A 160 -6.53 16.43 -23.44
N LEU A 161 -7.78 16.89 -23.57
CA LEU A 161 -8.90 16.44 -22.72
C LEU A 161 -9.22 14.96 -22.93
N LEU A 162 -9.09 14.47 -24.16
CA LEU A 162 -9.23 13.05 -24.49
C LEU A 162 -8.06 12.21 -23.95
N GLU A 163 -6.82 12.71 -24.04
CA GLU A 163 -5.63 12.05 -23.49
C GLU A 163 -5.72 11.90 -21.97
N GLU A 164 -6.11 12.96 -21.25
CA GLU A 164 -6.37 12.91 -19.81
C GLU A 164 -7.46 11.88 -19.45
N LYS A 165 -8.54 11.85 -20.23
CA LYS A 165 -9.61 10.86 -20.08
C LYS A 165 -9.09 9.43 -20.33
N ILE A 166 -8.24 9.22 -21.33
CA ILE A 166 -7.64 7.91 -21.62
C ILE A 166 -6.71 7.47 -20.48
N ASN A 167 -5.87 8.36 -19.95
CA ASN A 167 -5.00 8.07 -18.81
C ASN A 167 -5.82 7.69 -17.56
N MET A 168 -6.95 8.35 -17.33
CA MET A 168 -7.89 7.97 -16.27
C MET A 168 -8.55 6.61 -16.53
N ILE A 169 -8.90 6.29 -17.78
CA ILE A 169 -9.44 4.98 -18.16
C ILE A 169 -8.39 3.89 -17.98
N LYS A 170 -7.10 4.13 -18.26
CA LYS A 170 -6.01 3.17 -17.97
C LYS A 170 -5.97 2.79 -16.48
N SER A 171 -6.08 3.77 -15.58
CA SER A 171 -6.20 3.54 -14.14
C SER A 171 -7.50 2.77 -13.78
N SER A 172 -8.59 3.01 -14.49
CA SER A 172 -9.84 2.26 -14.33
C SER A 172 -9.76 0.83 -14.89
N ILE A 173 -8.95 0.59 -15.93
CA ILE A 173 -8.66 -0.74 -16.48
C ILE A 173 -7.82 -1.56 -15.48
N LEU A 174 -7.04 -0.92 -14.60
CA LEU A 174 -6.45 -1.58 -13.43
C LEU A 174 -7.53 -2.32 -12.59
N ARG A 175 -8.79 -1.83 -12.56
CA ARG A 175 -9.92 -2.52 -11.91
C ARG A 175 -10.32 -3.81 -12.64
N LEU A 176 -10.07 -3.97 -13.94
CA LEU A 176 -10.52 -5.11 -14.73
C LEU A 176 -9.40 -6.13 -14.98
N THR A 177 -8.17 -5.69 -15.20
CA THR A 177 -7.04 -6.57 -15.54
C THR A 177 -6.37 -7.15 -14.30
N THR A 178 -6.26 -6.39 -13.21
CA THR A 178 -5.70 -6.88 -11.94
C THR A 178 -6.63 -7.92 -11.30
N ILE A 179 -7.95 -7.77 -11.43
CA ILE A 179 -8.93 -8.80 -11.01
C ILE A 179 -8.75 -10.12 -11.79
N ARG A 180 -8.29 -10.07 -13.05
CA ARG A 180 -8.02 -11.28 -13.85
C ARG A 180 -6.68 -11.93 -13.54
N ARG A 181 -5.63 -11.17 -13.18
CA ARG A 181 -4.33 -11.77 -12.81
C ARG A 181 -4.31 -12.40 -11.42
N PHE A 182 -5.06 -11.86 -10.45
CA PHE A 182 -5.08 -12.37 -9.07
C PHE A 182 -6.14 -13.45 -8.78
N LYS A 183 -6.91 -13.88 -9.80
CA LYS A 183 -7.81 -15.05 -9.70
C LYS A 183 -7.20 -16.35 -10.26
N THR A 184 -5.96 -16.29 -10.76
CA THR A 184 -5.29 -17.41 -11.45
C THR A 184 -3.98 -17.84 -10.76
N LEU A 185 -3.74 -17.37 -9.54
CA LEU A 185 -2.75 -17.85 -8.59
C LEU A 185 -3.48 -18.12 -7.27
#